data_AF-A0A6I0EBS5-F1
#
_entry.id   AF-A0A6I0EBS5-F1
#
_cell.length_a   1.000
_cell.length_b   1.000
_cell.length_c   1.000
_cell.angle_alpha   90.00
_cell.angle_beta   90.00
_cell.angle_gamma   90.00
#
_symmetry.space_group_name_H-M   'P 1'
#
loop_
_entity.id
_entity.type
_entity.pdbx_description
1 polymer ?
#
loop_
_entity_poly.entity_id
_entity_poly.type
_entity_poly.pdbx_seq_one_letter_code
_entity_poly.pdbx_strand_id
1 'polypeptide(L)'
;MSSTCEFIRRGRNMIAAGAGALAALCACAATTLAQDVAPPANALTAAERAAGWRLLFDGATPQGWRGYKKPGFPEKGWAVED
;
A
#
# COMPACT_ATOMS: atom_id res chain seq x y z
N MET A 1 2.22 32.30 0.56
CA MET A 1 0.96 31.53 0.75
C MET A 1 -0.25 32.24 0.10
N SER A 2 -0.17 32.65 -1.18
CA SER A 2 -1.34 33.26 -1.87
C SER A 2 -1.31 33.07 -3.39
N SER A 3 -0.14 33.11 -4.04
CA SER A 3 -0.09 33.03 -5.52
C SER A 3 -0.11 31.62 -6.12
N THR A 4 0.20 30.56 -5.36
CA THR A 4 0.23 29.19 -5.91
C THR A 4 -1.17 28.56 -6.03
N CYS A 5 -2.17 29.05 -5.28
CA CYS A 5 -3.53 28.50 -5.30
C CYS A 5 -4.37 28.96 -6.50
N GLU A 6 -4.04 30.10 -7.13
CA GLU A 6 -4.78 30.60 -8.30
C GLU A 6 -4.47 29.81 -9.58
N PHE A 7 -3.28 29.22 -9.67
CA PHE A 7 -2.84 28.47 -10.86
C PHE A 7 -3.60 27.14 -11.01
N ILE A 8 -4.05 26.52 -9.91
CA ILE A 8 -4.77 25.23 -9.92
C ILE A 8 -6.23 25.40 -10.37
N ARG A 9 -6.84 26.58 -10.18
CA ARG A 9 -8.26 26.82 -10.55
C ARG A 9 -8.43 27.23 -12.03
N ARG A 10 -7.39 27.78 -12.67
CA ARG A 10 -7.45 28.33 -14.04
C ARG A 10 -7.14 27.33 -15.16
N GLY A 11 -6.54 26.17 -14.83
CA GLY A 11 -6.18 25.12 -15.80
C GLY A 11 -7.31 24.15 -16.17
N ARG A 12 -8.49 24.24 -15.55
CA ARG A 12 -9.57 23.23 -15.67
C ARG A 12 -10.69 23.62 -16.65
N ASN A 13 -10.48 24.64 -17.50
CA ASN A 13 -11.53 25.21 -18.36
C ASN A 13 -11.15 25.39 -19.85
N MET A 14 -10.10 24.73 -20.35
CA MET A 14 -9.67 24.83 -21.75
C MET A 14 -9.33 23.48 -22.39
N ILE A 15 -10.25 22.51 -22.42
CA ILE A 15 -10.31 21.51 -23.52
C ILE A 15 -11.79 21.11 -23.69
N ALA A 16 -12.57 21.98 -24.31
CA ALA A 16 -13.89 21.66 -24.86
C ALA A 16 -13.91 22.13 -26.33
N ALA A 17 -13.42 21.27 -27.23
CA ALA A 17 -13.55 21.34 -28.68
C ALA A 17 -13.08 19.97 -29.20
N GLY A 18 -13.73 19.21 -30.07
CA GLY A 18 -14.98 19.29 -30.81
C GLY A 18 -15.02 18.04 -31.70
N ALA A 19 -16.23 17.57 -32.01
CA ALA A 19 -16.63 16.73 -33.14
C ALA A 19 -15.72 15.60 -33.70
N GLY A 20 -16.21 14.36 -33.56
CA GLY A 20 -16.36 13.37 -34.64
C GLY A 20 -15.17 13.04 -35.55
N ALA A 21 -14.59 11.86 -35.37
CA ALA A 21 -13.99 11.09 -36.47
C ALA A 21 -14.08 9.59 -36.19
N LEU A 22 -14.44 8.88 -37.25
CA LEU A 22 -14.65 7.45 -37.40
C LEU A 22 -13.35 6.66 -37.14
N ALA A 23 -13.52 5.43 -36.64
CA ALA A 23 -12.56 4.32 -36.71
C ALA A 23 -11.21 4.49 -36.00
N ALA A 24 -10.96 3.66 -35.00
CA ALA A 24 -9.94 2.60 -35.09
C ALA A 24 -9.55 2.11 -33.69
N LEU A 25 -9.48 0.78 -33.58
CA LEU A 25 -8.83 0.01 -32.54
C LEU A 25 -9.46 0.12 -31.13
N CYS A 26 -9.94 -1.04 -30.69
CA CYS A 26 -9.77 -1.50 -29.32
C CYS A 26 -8.34 -1.25 -28.82
N ALA A 27 -8.03 -0.04 -28.37
CA ALA A 27 -7.09 0.12 -27.29
C ALA A 27 -7.91 -0.04 -26.01
N CYS A 28 -8.25 -1.29 -25.69
CA CYS A 28 -8.50 -1.66 -24.32
C CYS A 28 -7.21 -1.35 -23.57
N ALA A 29 -7.01 -0.08 -23.21
CA ALA A 29 -6.12 0.32 -22.15
C ALA A 29 -6.77 -0.27 -20.90
N ALA A 30 -6.58 -1.58 -20.72
CA ALA A 30 -6.63 -2.22 -19.43
C ALA A 30 -5.49 -1.59 -18.65
N THR A 31 -5.74 -0.37 -18.18
CA THR A 31 -5.22 0.11 -16.92
C THR A 31 -5.68 -0.95 -15.92
N THR A 32 -4.87 -2.00 -15.77
CA THR A 32 -4.92 -2.83 -14.57
C THR A 32 -4.71 -1.83 -13.45
N LEU A 33 -5.83 -1.45 -12.82
CA LEU A 33 -5.81 -0.92 -11.48
C LEU A 33 -5.07 -2.00 -10.70
N ALA A 34 -3.80 -1.73 -10.37
CA ALA A 34 -3.01 -2.55 -9.48
C ALA A 34 -3.93 -2.83 -8.29
N GLN A 35 -4.42 -4.07 -8.22
CA GLN A 35 -5.27 -4.49 -7.12
C GLN A 35 -4.37 -4.34 -5.91
N ASP A 36 -4.69 -3.37 -5.06
CA ASP A 36 -4.05 -3.21 -3.76
C ASP A 36 -4.57 -4.36 -2.88
N VAL A 37 -4.14 -5.57 -3.24
CA VAL A 37 -4.30 -6.74 -2.41
C VAL A 37 -3.34 -6.47 -1.26
N ALA A 38 -3.92 -5.97 -0.17
CA ALA A 38 -3.20 -5.78 1.07
C ALA A 38 -2.37 -7.07 1.32
N PRO A 39 -1.05 -6.94 1.52
CA PRO A 39 -0.23 -8.11 1.78
C PRO A 39 -0.80 -8.89 2.96
N PRO A 40 -0.67 -10.22 2.97
CA PRO A 40 -1.14 -11.01 4.10
C PRO A 40 -0.56 -10.46 5.40
N ALA A 41 -1.35 -10.51 6.47
CA ALA A 41 -0.92 -10.04 7.78
C ALA A 41 0.42 -10.68 8.15
N ASN A 42 1.35 -9.90 8.72
CA ASN A 42 2.69 -10.34 9.07
C ASN A 42 3.54 -10.86 7.88
N ALA A 43 3.33 -10.32 6.67
CA ALA A 43 4.21 -10.57 5.52
C ALA A 43 4.81 -9.28 4.98
N LEU A 44 6.12 -9.32 4.68
CA LEU A 44 6.78 -8.23 3.97
C LEU A 44 6.52 -8.34 2.46
N THR A 45 6.35 -7.21 1.81
CA THR A 45 6.38 -7.08 0.35
C THR A 45 7.80 -7.25 -0.18
N ALA A 46 7.93 -7.48 -1.49
CA ALA A 46 9.25 -7.57 -2.13
C ALA A 46 10.05 -6.26 -2.00
N ALA A 47 9.36 -5.12 -2.05
CA ALA A 47 9.97 -3.79 -1.90
C ALA A 47 10.52 -3.57 -0.47
N GLU A 48 9.77 -3.98 0.56
CA GLU A 48 10.22 -3.85 1.95
C GLU A 48 11.42 -4.74 2.26
N ARG A 49 11.41 -5.99 1.78
CA ARG A 49 12.61 -6.84 1.89
C ARG A 49 13.83 -6.24 1.19
N ALA A 50 13.65 -5.65 0.00
CA ALA A 50 14.71 -4.99 -0.74
C ALA A 50 15.22 -3.72 -0.03
N ALA A 51 14.33 -3.02 0.67
CA ALA A 51 14.68 -1.89 1.53
C ALA A 51 15.33 -2.30 2.87
N GLY A 52 15.53 -3.60 3.11
CA GLY A 52 16.22 -4.13 4.28
C GLY A 52 15.35 -4.33 5.51
N TRP A 53 14.02 -4.30 5.36
CA TRP A 53 13.10 -4.62 6.46
C TRP A 53 13.21 -6.08 6.87
N ARG A 54 13.01 -6.33 8.17
CA ARG A 54 13.00 -7.68 8.75
C ARG A 54 11.70 -7.93 9.48
N LEU A 55 11.11 -9.10 9.21
CA LEU A 55 9.94 -9.58 9.90
C LEU A 55 10.36 -10.09 11.28
N LEU A 56 9.86 -9.46 12.34
CA LEU A 56 10.17 -9.83 13.73
C LEU A 56 9.12 -10.76 14.36
N PHE A 57 7.97 -10.90 13.71
CA PHE A 57 6.87 -11.72 14.17
C PHE A 57 6.14 -12.28 12.96
N ASP A 58 5.97 -13.60 12.94
CA ASP A 58 5.36 -14.34 11.84
C ASP A 58 3.83 -14.40 11.91
N GLY A 59 3.22 -13.88 12.98
CA GLY A 59 1.76 -13.91 13.17
C GLY A 59 1.27 -15.15 13.93
N ALA A 60 2.02 -16.25 13.90
CA ALA A 60 1.60 -17.50 14.52
C ALA A 60 2.40 -17.84 15.78
N THR A 61 3.66 -17.40 15.88
CA THR A 61 4.56 -17.93 16.89
C THR A 61 5.30 -16.86 17.71
N PRO A 62 5.38 -16.98 19.05
CA PRO A 62 6.11 -16.04 19.90
C PRO A 62 7.64 -16.22 19.84
N GLN A 63 8.18 -16.67 18.71
CA GLN A 63 9.55 -17.12 18.60
C GLN A 63 10.48 -15.91 18.71
N GLY A 64 11.45 -15.97 19.62
CA GLY A 64 12.32 -14.82 19.91
C GLY A 64 11.69 -13.76 20.81
N TRP A 65 10.43 -13.92 21.22
CA TRP A 65 9.76 -13.05 22.18
C TRP A 65 9.88 -13.60 23.60
N ARG A 66 10.19 -12.72 24.55
CA ARG A 66 10.26 -13.05 25.97
C ARG A 66 9.73 -11.91 26.81
N GLY A 67 9.20 -12.26 27.99
CA GLY A 67 8.81 -11.26 28.97
C GLY A 67 10.01 -10.45 29.47
N TYR A 68 9.77 -9.19 29.85
CA TYR A 68 10.79 -8.38 30.53
C TYR A 68 11.28 -9.10 31.81
N LYS A 69 12.59 -9.29 31.93
CA LYS A 69 13.25 -10.07 33.02
C LYS A 69 12.80 -11.55 33.11
N LYS A 70 12.20 -12.12 32.07
CA LYS A 70 11.84 -13.54 32.03
C LYS A 70 12.66 -14.29 30.98
N PRO A 71 12.93 -15.59 31.19
CA PRO A 71 13.69 -16.39 30.24
C PRO A 71 12.89 -16.77 28.99
N GLY A 72 11.56 -16.66 29.01
CA GLY A 72 10.69 -17.06 27.90
C GLY A 72 9.45 -16.18 27.75
N PHE A 73 8.57 -16.61 26.84
CA PHE A 73 7.30 -15.96 26.58
C PHE A 73 6.38 -16.02 27.82
N PRO A 74 5.67 -14.94 28.18
CA PRO A 74 4.82 -14.94 29.36
C PRO A 74 3.59 -15.84 29.18
N GLU A 75 3.27 -16.64 30.20
CA GLU A 75 2.08 -17.53 30.22
C GLU A 75 0.76 -16.75 30.39
N LYS A 76 0.81 -15.49 30.81
CA LYS A 76 -0.36 -14.65 31.08
C LYS A 76 -0.14 -13.24 30.55
N GLY A 77 -1.20 -12.63 30.04
CA GLY A 77 -1.25 -11.24 29.58
C GLY A 77 -0.88 -11.01 28.11
N TRP A 78 -0.38 -12.05 27.42
CA TRP A 78 -0.09 -12.03 25.99
C TRP A 78 -0.62 -13.30 25.36
N ALA A 79 -1.34 -13.16 24.24
CA ALA A 79 -1.84 -14.24 23.42
C ALA A 79 -1.51 -13.92 21.96
N VAL A 80 -1.28 -14.98 21.17
CA VAL A 80 -1.18 -14.89 19.71
C VAL A 80 -2.49 -15.44 19.16
N GLU A 81 -3.26 -14.56 18.52
CA GLU A 81 -4.56 -14.85 17.92
C GLU A 81 -4.54 -14.35 16.47
N ASP A 82 -5.25 -15.04 15.57
CA ASP A 82 -5.37 -14.74 14.13
C ASP A 82 -6.50 -13.72 13.88
#